data_AF-A0A7J7PMU4-F1
#
_entry.id   AF-A0A7J7PMU4-F1
#
_cell.length_a   1.000
_cell.length_b   1.000
_cell.length_c   1.000
_cell.angle_alpha   90.00
_cell.angle_beta   90.00
_cell.angle_gamma   90.00
#
_symmetry.space_group_name_H-M   'P 1'
#
loop_
_entity.id
_entity.type
_entity.pdbx_description
1 polymer ?
#
loop_
_entity_poly.entity_id
_entity_poly.type
_entity_poly.pdbx_seq_one_letter_code
_entity_poly.pdbx_strand_id
1 'polypeptide(L)'
;MYVFACMFLDSSASDVGASSANAAAAGEAVNCAAMYSKSDRPLLFGGVYEGCTGSRCQPRQDEWSELCNPAKQPPPFRGYAICSEQQTTAVFEQLRNQPDFATMEKFKPCALYTYLKGRTLWVWGDSLMRNYYYALRCFMLDFWDHAKGECAPNPRTSVQRAIYSAADTNISSSMGSRAVTDVPKCLYLLDGGRICWVQSVRGEEFAAQDAQNPGVLQVLQNTVAKSDDIFFLNFGRWHYTNCHGLQGGPYRQSLNNLGALYQRTKAQFPNMIFKTISADHTACRPTAALVKDQCLPSAQGSYPAMRGRHIVSIAEQILGRYGVPILDTYNVTKEMHLGHILLPEGGVQDCTHYCSPGVPEWEIWNMYKAIRRFGITPLTSQAAVQGHPACAPVTDIRPPPGWSYYLDEVTRNRSRAADSKPQQQQQQQQQQQQQQQQQQQQQQQQQQQQQQQQQQQKAGAPDSQAQTKKMQPRSESQSNNTTASRKPGHQQQQKQQQQQQQQQQQQQQQQKKKGQQQQQQQTMKGEAQGKQRQPAAKKQPPAS
;
A
#
# COMPACT_ATOMS: atom_id res chain seq x y z
N MET A 1 53.80 -7.16 18.76
CA MET A 1 53.45 -7.67 17.42
C MET A 1 52.87 -9.06 17.58
N TYR A 2 51.55 -9.19 17.63
CA TYR A 2 50.88 -10.49 17.54
C TYR A 2 50.20 -10.55 16.17
N VAL A 3 50.78 -11.37 15.30
CA VAL A 3 50.22 -11.67 13.97
C VAL A 3 49.13 -12.70 14.17
N PHE A 4 47.86 -12.27 14.09
CA PHE A 4 46.73 -13.18 13.98
C PHE A 4 46.72 -13.74 12.54
N ALA A 5 47.12 -15.00 12.40
CA ALA A 5 46.95 -15.75 11.17
C ALA A 5 45.45 -16.01 10.94
N CYS A 6 44.86 -15.35 9.94
CA CYS A 6 43.60 -15.77 9.36
C CYS A 6 43.82 -17.12 8.64
N MET A 7 43.57 -18.22 9.34
CA MET A 7 43.33 -19.50 8.67
C MET A 7 42.04 -19.36 7.85
N PHE A 8 42.21 -19.27 6.53
CA PHE A 8 41.17 -19.60 5.57
C PHE A 8 40.88 -21.09 5.72
N LEU A 9 39.82 -21.42 6.47
CA LEU A 9 39.18 -22.72 6.38
C LEU A 9 38.48 -22.76 5.03
N ASP A 10 39.10 -23.48 4.11
CA ASP A 10 38.51 -23.93 2.85
C ASP A 10 37.29 -24.79 3.21
N SER A 11 36.10 -24.17 3.25
CA SER A 11 34.83 -24.88 3.33
C SER A 11 34.58 -25.52 1.97
N SER A 12 35.31 -26.59 1.66
CA SER A 12 34.81 -27.63 0.78
C SER A 12 33.57 -28.20 1.47
N ALA A 13 32.41 -27.64 1.14
CA ALA A 13 31.13 -28.24 1.48
C ALA A 13 31.21 -29.68 1.00
N SER A 14 31.25 -30.61 1.94
CA SER A 14 31.13 -32.02 1.68
C SER A 14 29.90 -32.20 0.80
N ASP A 15 30.16 -32.62 -0.43
CA ASP A 15 29.18 -33.11 -1.38
C ASP A 15 28.60 -34.37 -0.73
N VAL A 16 27.64 -34.17 0.18
CA VAL A 16 26.87 -35.26 0.79
C VAL A 16 26.13 -35.87 -0.38
N GLY A 17 26.63 -37.04 -0.79
CA GLY A 17 26.34 -37.68 -2.05
C GLY A 17 24.93 -37.40 -2.54
N ALA A 18 24.85 -36.72 -3.69
CA ALA A 18 23.71 -36.75 -4.56
C ALA A 18 23.48 -38.20 -5.02
N SER A 19 23.04 -39.05 -4.09
CA SER A 19 22.50 -40.36 -4.39
C SER A 19 21.23 -40.11 -5.18
N SER A 20 21.37 -40.12 -6.50
CA SER A 20 20.42 -40.64 -7.48
C SER A 20 18.93 -40.63 -7.07
N ALA A 21 18.38 -39.48 -6.69
CA ALA A 21 16.93 -39.28 -6.61
C ALA A 21 16.27 -39.18 -8.01
N ASN A 22 16.87 -39.85 -9.00
CA ASN A 22 16.37 -39.98 -10.37
C ASN A 22 15.42 -41.17 -10.55
N ALA A 23 14.96 -41.81 -9.47
CA ALA A 23 14.13 -43.01 -9.56
C ALA A 23 12.85 -42.91 -8.70
N ALA A 24 11.89 -42.08 -9.13
CA ALA A 24 10.44 -42.28 -8.89
C ALA A 24 9.58 -41.27 -9.67
N ALA A 25 9.92 -41.01 -10.94
CA ALA A 25 9.05 -40.27 -11.86
C ALA A 25 8.18 -41.21 -12.73
N ALA A 26 8.09 -42.50 -12.38
CA ALA A 26 7.00 -43.37 -12.81
C ALA A 26 5.86 -43.17 -11.79
N GLY A 27 4.86 -42.36 -12.09
CA GLY A 27 3.94 -42.63 -13.19
C GLY A 27 2.70 -43.37 -12.70
N GLU A 28 2.39 -43.36 -11.40
CA GLU A 28 1.00 -43.59 -11.00
C GLU A 28 0.20 -42.44 -11.60
N ALA A 29 -0.59 -42.75 -12.63
CA ALA A 29 -1.47 -41.81 -13.29
C ALA A 29 -2.47 -41.34 -12.23
N VAL A 30 -2.12 -40.25 -11.53
CA VAL A 30 -3.03 -39.59 -10.60
C VAL A 30 -4.29 -39.33 -11.40
N ASN A 31 -5.39 -39.96 -10.99
CA ASN A 31 -6.68 -39.81 -11.64
C ASN A 31 -7.11 -38.36 -11.47
N CYS A 32 -6.76 -37.56 -12.47
CA CYS A 32 -7.01 -36.14 -12.45
C CYS A 32 -8.41 -35.89 -12.95
N ALA A 33 -9.27 -35.44 -12.06
CA ALA A 33 -10.66 -35.27 -12.42
C ALA A 33 -10.89 -34.09 -13.38
N ALA A 34 -10.05 -33.05 -13.31
CA ALA A 34 -10.03 -31.99 -14.32
C ALA A 34 -9.11 -32.39 -15.49
N MET A 35 -9.66 -32.39 -16.71
CA MET A 35 -8.88 -32.61 -17.93
C MET A 35 -8.59 -31.28 -18.59
N TYR A 36 -7.43 -31.18 -19.24
CA TYR A 36 -7.06 -29.98 -19.99
C TYR A 36 -6.77 -30.36 -21.43
N SER A 37 -7.44 -29.69 -22.37
CA SER A 37 -7.07 -29.75 -23.78
C SER A 37 -5.74 -29.04 -24.00
N LYS A 38 -5.18 -29.22 -25.19
CA LYS A 38 -4.01 -28.45 -25.60
C LYS A 38 -4.43 -26.98 -25.73
N SER A 39 -3.88 -26.13 -24.86
CA SER A 39 -3.97 -24.67 -24.97
C SER A 39 -2.72 -24.14 -25.69
N ASP A 40 -2.85 -22.99 -26.34
CA ASP A 40 -1.72 -22.26 -26.90
C ASP A 40 -0.79 -21.70 -25.80
N ARG A 41 -1.29 -21.62 -24.56
CA ARG A 41 -0.53 -21.20 -23.38
C ARG A 41 -0.27 -22.38 -22.44
N PRO A 42 0.92 -22.48 -21.82
CA PRO A 42 1.14 -23.41 -20.73
C PRO A 42 0.12 -23.19 -19.62
N LEU A 43 -0.40 -24.28 -19.04
CA LEU A 43 -1.41 -24.19 -17.97
C LEU A 43 -0.94 -23.32 -16.81
N LEU A 44 0.33 -23.45 -16.43
CA LEU A 44 0.95 -22.65 -15.39
C LEU A 44 0.85 -21.14 -15.64
N PHE A 45 0.91 -20.69 -16.90
CA PHE A 45 0.91 -19.28 -17.28
C PHE A 45 -0.45 -18.84 -17.88
N GLY A 46 -1.52 -19.14 -17.15
CA GLY A 46 -2.89 -18.70 -17.49
C GLY A 46 -3.67 -19.65 -18.42
N GLY A 47 -3.04 -20.70 -18.96
CA GLY A 47 -3.72 -21.68 -19.82
C GLY A 47 -4.84 -22.47 -19.11
N VAL A 48 -4.89 -22.47 -17.77
CA VAL A 48 -5.98 -23.11 -16.99
C VAL A 48 -7.35 -22.50 -17.31
N TYR A 49 -7.42 -21.17 -17.54
CA TYR A 49 -8.69 -20.49 -17.78
C TYR A 49 -9.39 -21.02 -19.05
N GLU A 50 -8.66 -21.21 -20.13
CA GLU A 50 -9.22 -21.62 -21.44
C GLU A 50 -9.11 -23.13 -21.68
N GLY A 51 -8.14 -23.80 -21.05
CA GLY A 51 -7.78 -25.17 -21.38
C GLY A 51 -8.62 -26.25 -20.70
N CYS A 52 -9.42 -25.94 -19.68
CA CYS A 52 -10.15 -26.99 -18.97
C CYS A 52 -11.29 -27.56 -19.84
N THR A 53 -11.34 -28.88 -19.90
CA THR A 53 -12.39 -29.66 -20.57
C THR A 53 -12.93 -30.73 -19.63
N GLY A 54 -14.23 -31.01 -19.69
CA GLY A 54 -14.88 -32.06 -18.90
C GLY A 54 -15.74 -31.54 -17.76
N SER A 55 -16.31 -32.46 -17.00
CA SER A 55 -17.37 -32.19 -16.01
C SER A 55 -16.89 -31.54 -14.71
N ARG A 56 -15.57 -31.52 -14.46
CA ARG A 56 -14.96 -30.96 -13.25
C ARG A 56 -14.48 -29.52 -13.41
N CYS A 57 -14.62 -28.92 -14.60
CA CYS A 57 -14.25 -27.53 -14.81
C CYS A 57 -15.19 -26.59 -14.06
N GLN A 58 -14.62 -25.59 -13.37
CA GLN A 58 -15.43 -24.56 -12.72
C GLN A 58 -16.04 -23.59 -13.75
N PRO A 59 -17.20 -22.97 -13.46
CA PRO A 59 -17.83 -22.02 -14.38
C PRO A 59 -16.90 -20.85 -14.71
N ARG A 60 -16.75 -20.50 -16.00
CA ARG A 60 -15.83 -19.42 -16.43
C ARG A 60 -16.39 -18.01 -16.37
N GLN A 61 -17.71 -17.89 -16.22
CA GLN A 61 -18.42 -16.61 -16.16
C GLN A 61 -18.84 -16.19 -14.75
N ASP A 62 -18.44 -16.95 -13.72
CA ASP A 62 -18.62 -16.47 -12.35
C ASP A 62 -17.57 -15.42 -11.99
N GLU A 63 -17.82 -14.66 -10.92
CA GLU A 63 -16.94 -13.59 -10.46
C GLU A 63 -15.50 -14.08 -10.23
N TRP A 64 -15.33 -15.32 -9.75
CA TRP A 64 -14.04 -15.88 -9.38
C TRP A 64 -13.17 -16.23 -10.59
N SER A 65 -13.75 -16.88 -11.59
CA SER A 65 -13.07 -17.16 -12.85
C SER A 65 -12.75 -15.90 -13.62
N GLU A 66 -13.65 -14.92 -13.63
CA GLU A 66 -13.42 -13.66 -14.34
C GLU A 66 -12.23 -12.87 -13.77
N LEU A 67 -11.99 -12.96 -12.46
CA LEU A 67 -10.77 -12.41 -11.84
C LEU A 67 -9.48 -13.12 -12.26
N CYS A 68 -9.58 -14.31 -12.85
CA CYS A 68 -8.47 -15.11 -13.35
C CYS A 68 -8.39 -15.13 -14.88
N ASN A 69 -9.23 -14.36 -15.57
CA ASN A 69 -9.21 -14.24 -17.01
C ASN A 69 -8.04 -13.35 -17.46
N PRO A 70 -7.00 -13.89 -18.11
CA PRO A 70 -5.83 -13.08 -18.50
C PRO A 70 -6.16 -12.04 -19.58
N ALA A 71 -7.30 -12.14 -20.26
CA ALA A 71 -7.74 -11.17 -21.27
C ALA A 71 -8.54 -10.00 -20.69
N LYS A 72 -8.99 -10.08 -19.43
CA LYS A 72 -9.79 -9.02 -18.79
C LYS A 72 -9.01 -8.42 -17.64
N GLN A 73 -8.50 -7.21 -17.82
CA GLN A 73 -7.92 -6.46 -16.71
C GLN A 73 -9.04 -6.07 -15.72
N PRO A 74 -9.04 -6.59 -14.48
CA PRO A 74 -9.97 -6.10 -13.48
C PRO A 74 -9.66 -4.61 -13.20
N PRO A 75 -10.65 -3.82 -12.72
CA PRO A 75 -10.42 -2.43 -12.35
C PRO A 75 -9.21 -2.30 -11.39
N PRO A 76 -8.36 -1.26 -11.54
CA PRO A 76 -7.00 -1.17 -10.99
C PRO A 76 -6.84 -1.15 -9.46
N PHE A 77 -7.87 -1.47 -8.67
CA PHE A 77 -7.85 -1.38 -7.21
C PHE A 77 -8.52 -2.54 -6.48
N ARG A 78 -8.89 -3.64 -7.16
CA ARG A 78 -9.51 -4.83 -6.55
C ARG A 78 -8.70 -6.11 -6.73
N GLY A 79 -7.39 -5.99 -6.61
CA GLY A 79 -6.50 -7.14 -6.54
C GLY A 79 -6.05 -7.61 -7.91
N TYR A 80 -4.80 -8.05 -7.94
CA TYR A 80 -4.11 -8.64 -9.07
C TYR A 80 -3.82 -7.70 -10.24
N ALA A 81 -2.53 -7.49 -10.50
CA ALA A 81 -2.09 -6.87 -11.74
C ALA A 81 -1.92 -7.96 -12.80
N ILE A 82 -2.60 -7.78 -13.93
CA ILE A 82 -2.49 -8.70 -15.05
C ILE A 82 -1.31 -8.29 -15.93
N CYS A 83 -0.42 -9.23 -16.21
CA CYS A 83 0.67 -9.02 -17.17
C CYS A 83 0.08 -8.81 -18.56
N SER A 84 0.64 -7.87 -19.32
CA SER A 84 0.41 -7.90 -20.77
C SER A 84 0.99 -9.19 -21.35
N GLU A 85 0.50 -9.61 -22.51
CA GLU A 85 1.02 -10.79 -23.20
C GLU A 85 2.54 -10.69 -23.44
N GLN A 86 3.04 -9.51 -23.81
CA GLN A 86 4.47 -9.26 -23.97
C GLN A 86 5.26 -9.48 -22.67
N GLN A 87 4.71 -9.06 -21.52
CA GLN A 87 5.37 -9.28 -20.22
C GLN A 87 5.42 -10.76 -19.86
N THR A 88 4.30 -11.48 -20.05
CA THR A 88 4.26 -12.94 -19.83
C THR A 88 5.27 -13.65 -20.73
N THR A 89 5.31 -13.31 -22.02
CA THR A 89 6.30 -13.86 -22.97
C THR A 89 7.73 -13.54 -22.52
N ALA A 90 8.02 -12.30 -22.10
CA ALA A 90 9.36 -11.93 -21.64
C ALA A 90 9.80 -12.74 -20.42
N VAL A 91 8.93 -12.93 -19.42
CA VAL A 91 9.21 -13.79 -18.26
C VAL A 91 9.43 -15.23 -18.70
N PHE A 92 8.59 -15.75 -19.59
CA PHE A 92 8.67 -17.12 -20.08
C PHE A 92 9.96 -17.39 -20.87
N GLU A 93 10.41 -16.45 -21.71
CA GLU A 93 11.68 -16.53 -22.43
C GLU A 93 12.88 -16.57 -21.47
N GLN A 94 12.87 -15.75 -20.40
CA GLN A 94 13.93 -15.81 -19.38
C GLN A 94 13.97 -17.18 -18.68
N LEU A 95 12.81 -17.81 -18.52
CA LEU A 95 12.70 -19.13 -17.90
C LEU A 95 13.18 -20.28 -18.78
N ARG A 96 13.23 -20.13 -20.11
CA ARG A 96 13.71 -21.18 -21.02
C ARG A 96 15.12 -21.67 -20.70
N ASN A 97 15.93 -20.81 -20.10
CA ASN A 97 17.30 -21.14 -19.69
C ASN A 97 17.37 -21.93 -18.38
N GLN A 98 16.24 -22.16 -17.68
CA GLN A 98 16.22 -22.99 -16.49
C GLN A 98 16.31 -24.47 -16.86
N PRO A 99 17.12 -25.27 -16.14
CA PRO A 99 17.39 -26.67 -16.50
C PRO A 99 16.14 -27.57 -16.49
N ASP A 100 15.11 -27.17 -15.76
CA ASP A 100 13.84 -27.89 -15.59
C ASP A 100 12.67 -27.24 -16.33
N PHE A 101 12.94 -26.30 -17.24
CA PHE A 101 11.92 -25.57 -17.99
C PHE A 101 10.93 -26.50 -18.71
N ALA A 102 11.43 -27.54 -19.40
CA ALA A 102 10.58 -28.49 -20.13
C ALA A 102 9.61 -29.26 -19.23
N THR A 103 9.95 -29.45 -17.95
CA THR A 103 9.05 -30.05 -16.95
C THR A 103 8.07 -29.02 -16.40
N MET A 104 8.55 -27.80 -16.12
CA MET A 104 7.72 -26.68 -15.69
C MET A 104 6.62 -26.35 -16.71
N GLU A 105 6.96 -26.30 -18.00
CA GLU A 105 6.00 -26.00 -19.08
C GLU A 105 4.84 -26.99 -19.12
N LYS A 106 5.10 -28.25 -18.74
CA LYS A 106 4.11 -29.33 -18.67
C LYS A 106 3.44 -29.45 -17.30
N PHE A 107 3.79 -28.58 -16.35
CA PHE A 107 3.24 -28.62 -15.00
C PHE A 107 1.74 -28.31 -15.02
N LYS A 108 0.98 -29.16 -14.34
CA LYS A 108 -0.49 -29.07 -14.31
C LYS A 108 -0.97 -28.88 -12.87
N PRO A 109 -2.11 -28.20 -12.65
CA PRO A 109 -2.65 -27.99 -11.31
C PRO A 109 -2.84 -29.28 -10.51
N CYS A 110 -3.16 -30.37 -11.21
CA CYS A 110 -3.33 -31.70 -10.63
C CYS A 110 -2.11 -32.23 -9.87
N ALA A 111 -0.91 -31.94 -10.39
CA ALA A 111 0.31 -32.38 -9.76
C ALA A 111 0.47 -31.75 -8.37
N LEU A 112 0.14 -30.46 -8.23
CA LEU A 112 0.10 -29.78 -6.94
C LEU A 112 -1.09 -30.25 -6.09
N TYR A 113 -2.28 -30.35 -6.69
CA TYR A 113 -3.51 -30.74 -6.00
C TYR A 113 -3.37 -32.02 -5.19
N THR A 114 -2.64 -33.01 -5.73
CA THR A 114 -2.36 -34.29 -5.06
C THR A 114 -1.68 -34.11 -3.69
N TYR A 115 -0.80 -33.11 -3.55
CA TYR A 115 -0.15 -32.81 -2.28
C TYR A 115 -1.03 -31.99 -1.33
N LEU A 116 -2.05 -31.32 -1.86
CA LEU A 116 -2.93 -30.45 -1.07
C LEU A 116 -4.20 -31.16 -0.59
N LYS A 117 -4.56 -32.29 -1.18
CA LYS A 117 -5.77 -33.03 -0.80
C LYS A 117 -5.73 -33.41 0.69
N GLY A 118 -6.71 -32.92 1.45
CA GLY A 118 -6.82 -33.11 2.90
C GLY A 118 -5.93 -32.22 3.76
N ARG A 119 -4.99 -31.45 3.18
CA ARG A 119 -4.06 -30.54 3.87
C ARG A 119 -4.42 -29.07 3.65
N THR A 120 -3.95 -28.21 4.54
CA THR A 120 -3.91 -26.76 4.30
C THR A 120 -2.51 -26.36 3.82
N LEU A 121 -2.44 -25.68 2.68
CA LEU A 121 -1.27 -24.88 2.31
C LEU A 121 -1.42 -23.48 2.89
N TRP A 122 -0.65 -23.16 3.93
CA TRP A 122 -0.56 -21.83 4.52
C TRP A 122 0.47 -21.01 3.72
N VAL A 123 -0.03 -20.16 2.82
CA VAL A 123 0.73 -19.11 2.15
C VAL A 123 0.75 -17.90 3.06
N TRP A 124 1.92 -17.45 3.44
CA TRP A 124 2.03 -16.45 4.50
C TRP A 124 3.17 -15.48 4.27
N GLY A 125 2.87 -14.19 4.30
CA GLY A 125 3.90 -13.17 4.29
C GLY A 125 3.45 -11.78 3.91
N ASP A 126 4.34 -11.06 3.25
CA ASP A 126 4.08 -9.70 2.80
C ASP A 126 3.29 -9.66 1.48
N SER A 127 3.16 -8.48 0.90
CA SER A 127 2.40 -8.27 -0.33
C SER A 127 2.90 -9.08 -1.54
N LEU A 128 4.15 -9.57 -1.57
CA LEU A 128 4.60 -10.51 -2.60
C LEU A 128 3.92 -11.88 -2.44
N MET A 129 3.77 -12.36 -1.20
CA MET A 129 3.06 -13.61 -0.92
C MET A 129 1.55 -13.48 -1.18
N ARG A 130 1.00 -12.26 -1.09
CA ARG A 130 -0.37 -11.98 -1.54
C ARG A 130 -0.51 -12.15 -3.06
N ASN A 131 0.44 -11.61 -3.85
CA ASN A 131 0.46 -11.83 -5.30
C ASN A 131 0.57 -13.33 -5.62
N TYR A 132 1.42 -14.04 -4.89
CA TYR A 132 1.58 -15.48 -5.00
C TYR A 132 0.29 -16.26 -4.69
N TYR A 133 -0.44 -15.89 -3.63
CA TYR A 133 -1.74 -16.48 -3.29
C TYR A 133 -2.76 -16.32 -4.42
N TYR A 134 -2.83 -15.13 -5.04
CA TYR A 134 -3.75 -14.91 -6.16
C TYR A 134 -3.33 -15.68 -7.42
N ALA A 135 -2.03 -15.88 -7.65
CA ALA A 135 -1.56 -16.78 -8.71
C ALA A 135 -1.94 -18.23 -8.44
N LEU A 136 -1.81 -18.69 -7.19
CA LEU A 136 -2.30 -20.01 -6.79
C LEU A 136 -3.81 -20.15 -6.99
N ARG A 137 -4.59 -19.11 -6.68
CA ARG A 137 -6.04 -19.10 -6.91
C ARG A 137 -6.37 -19.35 -8.37
N CYS A 138 -5.69 -18.67 -9.29
CA CYS A 138 -5.93 -18.84 -10.73
C CYS A 138 -5.35 -20.13 -11.30
N PHE A 139 -4.20 -20.60 -10.80
CA PHE A 139 -3.64 -21.88 -11.20
C PHE A 139 -4.51 -23.06 -10.70
N MET A 140 -5.11 -22.95 -9.52
CA MET A 140 -5.95 -23.97 -8.91
C MET A 140 -7.45 -23.80 -9.19
N LEU A 141 -7.80 -23.00 -10.22
CA LEU A 141 -9.18 -22.59 -10.53
C LEU A 141 -10.16 -23.78 -10.54
N ASP A 142 -9.84 -24.85 -11.27
CA ASP A 142 -10.74 -26.02 -11.40
C ASP A 142 -10.76 -26.95 -10.19
N PHE A 143 -9.88 -26.72 -9.22
CA PHE A 143 -9.81 -27.49 -7.98
C PHE A 143 -10.42 -26.75 -6.79
N TRP A 144 -10.78 -25.48 -6.97
CA TRP A 144 -11.47 -24.65 -5.98
C TRP A 144 -12.99 -24.79 -6.11
N ASP A 145 -13.67 -24.85 -4.96
CA ASP A 145 -15.12 -24.79 -4.85
C ASP A 145 -15.62 -23.34 -4.92
N HIS A 146 -15.96 -22.87 -6.13
CA HIS A 146 -16.41 -21.49 -6.38
C HIS A 146 -17.71 -21.14 -5.64
N ALA A 147 -18.56 -22.14 -5.36
CA ALA A 147 -19.82 -21.92 -4.65
C ALA A 147 -19.60 -21.43 -3.20
N LYS A 148 -18.43 -21.70 -2.63
CA LYS A 148 -18.04 -21.22 -1.30
C LYS A 148 -17.34 -19.87 -1.32
N GLY A 149 -16.76 -19.48 -2.45
CA GLY A 149 -15.92 -18.29 -2.57
C GLY A 149 -14.67 -18.35 -1.67
N GLU A 150 -14.19 -17.18 -1.23
CA GLU A 150 -13.12 -17.05 -0.25
C GLU A 150 -13.69 -17.17 1.18
N CYS A 151 -13.14 -18.10 1.97
CA CYS A 151 -13.59 -18.41 3.32
C CYS A 151 -12.56 -17.98 4.37
N ALA A 152 -12.98 -17.63 5.58
CA ALA A 152 -12.07 -17.40 6.69
C ALA A 152 -11.36 -18.72 7.10
N PRO A 153 -10.15 -18.68 7.68
CA PRO A 153 -9.43 -19.89 8.09
C PRO A 153 -10.16 -20.75 9.14
N ASN A 154 -11.06 -20.13 9.91
CA ASN A 154 -11.92 -20.80 10.88
C ASN A 154 -13.24 -20.03 11.02
N PRO A 155 -14.39 -20.69 11.18
CA PRO A 155 -15.67 -19.99 11.36
C PRO A 155 -15.78 -19.27 12.72
N ARG A 156 -14.94 -19.61 13.71
CA ARG A 156 -14.97 -18.94 15.02
C ARG A 156 -14.31 -17.57 14.94
N THR A 157 -15.10 -16.53 15.15
CA THR A 157 -14.68 -15.12 15.18
C THR A 157 -13.50 -14.86 16.13
N SER A 158 -13.45 -15.52 17.30
CA SER A 158 -12.34 -15.38 18.25
C SER A 158 -11.00 -15.85 17.69
N VAL A 159 -11.00 -16.93 16.93
CA VAL A 159 -9.80 -17.48 16.28
C VAL A 159 -9.36 -16.56 15.14
N GLN A 160 -10.30 -16.11 14.31
CA GLN A 160 -10.00 -15.14 13.24
C GLN A 160 -9.39 -13.86 13.80
N ARG A 161 -9.96 -13.33 14.89
CA ARG A 161 -9.43 -12.16 15.59
C ARG A 161 -8.02 -12.41 16.13
N ALA A 162 -7.77 -13.58 16.74
CA ALA A 162 -6.44 -13.92 17.24
C ALA A 162 -5.39 -13.97 16.13
N ILE A 163 -5.72 -14.57 14.97
CA ILE A 163 -4.82 -14.61 13.80
C ILE A 163 -4.56 -13.19 13.30
N TYR A 164 -5.62 -12.39 13.14
CA TYR A 164 -5.50 -11.02 12.67
C TYR A 164 -4.67 -10.15 13.63
N SER A 165 -4.95 -10.19 14.93
CA SER A 165 -4.23 -9.41 15.94
C SER A 165 -2.76 -9.79 16.05
N ALA A 166 -2.41 -11.07 15.89
CA ALA A 166 -1.02 -11.50 15.84
C ALA A 166 -0.28 -10.97 14.59
N ALA A 167 -1.02 -10.70 13.50
CA ALA A 167 -0.49 -10.18 12.25
C ALA A 167 -0.48 -8.64 12.15
N ASP A 168 -1.23 -7.93 13.01
CA ASP A 168 -1.36 -6.46 13.01
C ASP A 168 -0.62 -5.84 14.22
N THR A 169 0.71 -5.99 14.26
CA THR A 169 1.52 -5.66 15.45
C THR A 169 1.78 -4.16 15.67
N ASN A 170 1.19 -3.26 14.85
CA ASN A 170 1.40 -1.80 14.90
C ASN A 170 2.89 -1.37 14.77
N ILE A 171 3.77 -2.24 14.28
CA ILE A 171 5.20 -1.94 14.14
C ILE A 171 5.47 -1.18 12.83
N SER A 172 6.12 -0.02 12.91
CA SER A 172 6.45 0.81 11.74
C SER A 172 7.59 0.22 10.91
N SER A 173 7.41 0.12 9.60
CA SER A 173 8.39 -0.50 8.70
C SER A 173 9.57 0.40 8.31
N SER A 174 10.59 -0.18 7.66
CA SER A 174 11.66 0.57 6.99
C SER A 174 11.15 1.58 5.96
N MET A 175 9.94 1.37 5.44
CA MET A 175 9.29 2.26 4.47
C MET A 175 8.52 3.41 5.15
N GLY A 176 8.59 3.54 6.48
CA GLY A 176 7.92 4.60 7.24
C GLY A 176 6.40 4.48 7.31
N SER A 177 5.81 3.55 6.55
CA SER A 177 4.38 3.25 6.56
C SER A 177 4.07 2.11 7.53
N ARG A 178 2.88 2.20 8.13
CA ARG A 178 2.22 1.06 8.77
C ARG A 178 1.67 0.18 7.66
N ALA A 179 1.91 -1.13 7.76
CA ALA A 179 1.27 -2.06 6.83
C ALA A 179 -0.22 -2.13 7.13
N VAL A 180 -1.02 -2.19 6.07
CA VAL A 180 -2.42 -2.58 6.18
C VAL A 180 -2.45 -4.10 6.13
N THR A 181 -2.93 -4.72 7.20
CA THR A 181 -3.13 -6.16 7.28
C THR A 181 -4.49 -6.53 6.70
N ASP A 182 -4.51 -7.36 5.67
CA ASP A 182 -5.70 -7.92 5.06
C ASP A 182 -6.28 -9.02 5.97
N VAL A 183 -7.59 -9.24 5.88
CA VAL A 183 -8.25 -10.35 6.57
C VAL A 183 -7.74 -11.69 6.02
N PRO A 184 -7.33 -12.64 6.89
CA PRO A 184 -6.97 -13.99 6.47
C PRO A 184 -8.08 -14.68 5.70
N LYS A 185 -7.73 -15.43 4.65
CA LYS A 185 -8.71 -16.08 3.76
C LYS A 185 -8.19 -17.38 3.18
N CYS A 186 -9.10 -18.23 2.73
CA CYS A 186 -8.81 -19.57 2.26
C CYS A 186 -9.67 -19.94 1.05
N LEU A 187 -9.05 -20.63 0.11
CA LEU A 187 -9.72 -21.35 -0.98
C LEU A 187 -10.00 -22.77 -0.48
N TYR A 188 -11.24 -23.22 -0.60
CA TYR A 188 -11.64 -24.58 -0.24
C TYR A 188 -11.61 -25.47 -1.49
N LEU A 189 -10.86 -26.57 -1.45
CA LEU A 189 -10.70 -27.42 -2.63
C LEU A 189 -11.78 -28.52 -2.71
N LEU A 190 -12.14 -28.94 -3.93
CA LEU A 190 -13.32 -29.79 -4.21
C LEU A 190 -13.32 -31.14 -3.50
N ASP A 191 -12.22 -31.90 -3.49
CA ASP A 191 -12.10 -33.17 -2.76
C ASP A 191 -11.35 -33.01 -1.42
N GLY A 192 -11.48 -31.84 -0.81
CA GLY A 192 -10.77 -31.47 0.40
C GLY A 192 -9.39 -30.86 0.15
N GLY A 193 -8.84 -30.28 1.20
CA GLY A 193 -7.70 -29.40 1.22
C GLY A 193 -8.11 -27.92 1.24
N ARG A 194 -7.15 -27.06 1.59
CA ARG A 194 -7.32 -25.60 1.56
C ARG A 194 -6.04 -24.91 1.12
N ILE A 195 -6.15 -23.75 0.50
CA ILE A 195 -5.04 -22.81 0.32
C ILE A 195 -5.39 -21.55 1.08
N CYS A 196 -4.67 -21.29 2.17
CA CYS A 196 -4.94 -20.17 3.07
C CYS A 196 -3.86 -19.10 2.95
N TRP A 197 -4.29 -17.85 2.87
CA TRP A 197 -3.48 -16.65 2.92
C TRP A 197 -3.60 -15.98 4.28
N VAL A 198 -2.46 -15.63 4.87
CA VAL A 198 -2.37 -14.71 6.01
C VAL A 198 -1.41 -13.59 5.62
N GLN A 199 -1.82 -12.33 5.77
CA GLN A 199 -0.90 -11.23 5.57
C GLN A 199 -0.13 -10.96 6.86
N SER A 200 1.19 -10.95 6.78
CA SER A 200 2.09 -10.54 7.85
C SER A 200 3.37 -10.04 7.19
N VAL A 201 3.58 -8.74 7.30
CA VAL A 201 4.61 -8.06 6.52
C VAL A 201 5.99 -8.16 7.15
N ARG A 202 6.03 -8.34 8.48
CA ARG A 202 7.25 -8.23 9.28
C ARG A 202 7.56 -9.55 9.95
N GLY A 203 8.82 -9.98 9.87
CA GLY A 203 9.24 -11.23 10.53
C GLY A 203 9.01 -11.28 12.05
N GLU A 204 8.87 -10.14 12.73
CA GLU A 204 8.52 -10.07 14.16
C GLU A 204 7.12 -10.60 14.46
N GLU A 205 6.19 -10.49 13.52
CA GLU A 205 4.82 -11.01 13.62
C GLU A 205 4.79 -12.55 13.48
N PHE A 206 5.84 -13.16 12.94
CA PHE A 206 5.82 -14.58 12.60
C PHE A 206 5.99 -15.46 13.82
N ALA A 207 7.03 -15.19 14.58
CA ALA A 207 7.42 -15.97 15.72
C ALA A 207 7.79 -15.02 16.86
N ALA A 208 6.82 -14.76 17.74
CA ALA A 208 7.09 -14.00 18.96
C ALA A 208 7.74 -14.90 20.02
N GLN A 209 8.61 -14.34 20.84
CA GLN A 209 9.14 -15.02 22.03
C GLN A 209 8.19 -14.93 23.23
N ASP A 210 7.34 -13.91 23.24
CA ASP A 210 6.37 -13.67 24.31
C ASP A 210 5.16 -14.61 24.15
N ALA A 211 4.93 -15.45 25.16
CA ALA A 211 3.79 -16.37 25.19
C ALA A 211 2.44 -15.65 25.35
N GLN A 212 2.42 -14.44 25.93
CA GLN A 212 1.20 -13.64 26.08
C GLN A 212 0.81 -12.93 24.78
N ASN A 213 1.78 -12.70 23.90
CA ASN A 213 1.59 -12.10 22.58
C ASN A 213 2.17 -13.02 21.51
N PRO A 214 1.56 -14.21 21.30
CA PRO A 214 2.10 -15.20 20.36
C PRO A 214 2.14 -14.64 18.94
N GLY A 215 3.18 -15.02 18.19
CA GLY A 215 3.24 -14.76 16.76
C GLY A 215 2.17 -15.55 16.02
N VAL A 216 1.90 -15.14 14.77
CA VAL A 216 0.87 -15.76 13.93
C VAL A 216 1.09 -17.26 13.79
N LEU A 217 2.33 -17.74 13.68
CA LEU A 217 2.60 -19.18 13.53
C LEU A 217 2.15 -19.96 14.76
N GLN A 218 2.45 -19.47 15.96
CA GLN A 218 2.00 -20.09 17.20
C GLN A 218 0.47 -20.07 17.30
N VAL A 219 -0.18 -18.95 16.92
CA VAL A 219 -1.65 -18.89 16.89
C VAL A 219 -2.21 -19.94 15.94
N LEU A 220 -1.69 -20.06 14.71
CA LEU A 220 -2.14 -21.05 13.74
C LEU A 220 -1.95 -22.49 14.25
N GLN A 221 -0.73 -22.83 14.71
CA GLN A 221 -0.37 -24.15 15.23
C GLN A 221 -1.23 -24.57 16.44
N ASN A 222 -1.60 -23.62 17.30
CA ASN A 222 -2.40 -23.90 18.49
C ASN A 222 -3.92 -23.91 18.26
N THR A 223 -4.40 -23.49 17.08
CA THR A 223 -5.85 -23.28 16.88
C THR A 223 -6.44 -23.95 15.65
N VAL A 224 -5.79 -23.86 14.49
CA VAL A 224 -6.40 -24.19 13.19
C VAL A 224 -5.55 -25.06 12.28
N ALA A 225 -4.24 -25.07 12.49
CA ALA A 225 -3.33 -25.83 11.66
C ALA A 225 -3.22 -27.27 12.16
N LYS A 226 -3.01 -28.19 11.22
CA LYS A 226 -2.75 -29.61 11.47
C LYS A 226 -1.27 -29.93 11.30
N SER A 227 -0.82 -31.03 11.89
CA SER A 227 0.58 -31.47 11.82
C SER A 227 1.05 -31.76 10.39
N ASP A 228 0.13 -32.13 9.51
CA ASP A 228 0.36 -32.40 8.11
C ASP A 228 0.15 -31.17 7.20
N ASP A 229 -0.26 -30.02 7.71
CA ASP A 229 -0.34 -28.81 6.89
C ASP A 229 1.05 -28.40 6.38
N ILE A 230 1.08 -27.67 5.26
CA ILE A 230 2.30 -27.14 4.63
C ILE A 230 2.37 -25.64 4.87
N PHE A 231 3.46 -25.15 5.46
CA PHE A 231 3.69 -23.74 5.68
C PHE A 231 4.69 -23.21 4.66
N PHE A 232 4.23 -22.36 3.74
CA PHE A 232 5.05 -21.71 2.74
C PHE A 232 5.09 -20.21 3.02
N LEU A 233 6.22 -19.75 3.54
CA LEU A 233 6.29 -18.48 4.24
C LEU A 233 7.45 -17.60 3.77
N ASN A 234 7.25 -16.28 3.78
CA ASN A 234 8.26 -15.30 3.36
C ASN A 234 8.10 -13.99 4.11
N PHE A 235 9.23 -13.42 4.53
CA PHE A 235 9.32 -12.00 4.88
C PHE A 235 10.71 -11.49 4.52
N GLY A 236 10.79 -10.18 4.32
CA GLY A 236 12.07 -9.49 4.10
C GLY A 236 11.90 -8.19 3.35
N ARG A 237 10.86 -8.07 2.51
CA ARG A 237 10.63 -6.83 1.76
C ARG A 237 10.38 -5.64 2.67
N TRP A 238 9.67 -5.83 3.79
CA TRP A 238 9.40 -4.73 4.72
C TRP A 238 10.58 -4.42 5.67
N HIS A 239 11.58 -5.28 5.69
CA HIS A 239 12.86 -5.07 6.37
C HIS A 239 13.89 -4.36 5.46
N TYR A 240 13.58 -4.18 4.17
CA TYR A 240 14.56 -3.77 3.19
C TYR A 240 13.99 -3.01 1.98
N THR A 241 14.68 -1.96 1.55
CA THR A 241 14.49 -1.42 0.19
C THR A 241 15.83 -1.23 -0.52
N ASN A 242 15.82 -1.29 -1.85
CA ASN A 242 17.02 -1.03 -2.65
C ASN A 242 17.69 0.29 -2.30
N CYS A 243 16.92 1.33 -1.91
CA CYS A 243 17.48 2.65 -1.65
C CYS A 243 17.82 2.90 -0.18
N HIS A 244 17.03 2.40 0.78
CA HIS A 244 17.28 2.62 2.22
C HIS A 244 18.09 1.52 2.91
N GLY A 245 18.36 0.41 2.22
CA GLY A 245 19.12 -0.70 2.79
C GLY A 245 18.29 -1.57 3.73
N LEU A 246 18.99 -2.44 4.47
CA LEU A 246 18.40 -3.49 5.32
C LEU A 246 18.36 -3.04 6.79
N GLN A 247 17.22 -3.24 7.46
CA GLN A 247 17.10 -3.20 8.92
C GLN A 247 17.72 -4.47 9.52
N GLY A 248 19.06 -4.54 9.51
CA GLY A 248 19.81 -5.77 9.77
C GLY A 248 19.54 -6.42 11.13
N GLY A 249 19.43 -5.62 12.20
CA GLY A 249 19.13 -6.12 13.55
C GLY A 249 17.78 -6.81 13.63
N PRO A 250 16.67 -6.08 13.40
CA PRO A 250 15.32 -6.65 13.42
C PRO A 250 15.16 -7.86 12.49
N TYR A 251 15.66 -7.79 11.25
CA TYR A 251 15.57 -8.91 10.30
C TYR A 251 16.26 -10.18 10.80
N ARG A 252 17.50 -10.05 11.30
CA ARG A 252 18.24 -11.19 11.87
C ARG A 252 17.54 -11.75 13.11
N GLN A 253 17.00 -10.89 13.98
CA GLN A 253 16.27 -11.33 15.16
C GLN A 253 15.02 -12.14 14.77
N SER A 254 14.22 -11.64 13.81
CA SER A 254 13.05 -12.36 13.29
C SER A 254 13.40 -13.73 12.72
N LEU A 255 14.48 -13.83 11.93
CA LEU A 255 14.96 -15.11 11.39
C LEU A 255 15.38 -16.08 12.50
N ASN A 256 16.10 -15.60 13.53
CA ASN A 256 16.46 -16.45 14.67
C ASN A 256 15.22 -16.93 15.45
N ASN A 257 14.23 -16.06 15.65
CA ASN A 257 12.99 -16.43 16.33
C ASN A 257 12.20 -17.47 15.54
N LEU A 258 12.07 -17.29 14.23
CA LEU A 258 11.43 -18.26 13.34
C LEU A 258 12.15 -19.61 13.38
N GLY A 259 13.48 -19.61 13.21
CA GLY A 259 14.28 -20.83 13.25
C GLY A 259 14.19 -21.56 14.59
N ALA A 260 14.24 -20.83 15.71
CA ALA A 260 14.07 -21.41 17.04
C ALA A 260 12.67 -22.00 17.24
N LEU A 261 11.61 -21.33 16.75
CA LEU A 261 10.25 -21.88 16.80
C LEU A 261 10.12 -23.14 15.95
N TYR A 262 10.67 -23.15 14.73
CA TYR A 262 10.68 -24.34 13.88
C TYR A 262 11.39 -25.50 14.57
N GLN A 263 12.58 -25.28 15.14
CA GLN A 263 13.32 -26.35 15.82
C GLN A 263 12.52 -26.97 16.99
N ARG A 264 11.76 -26.15 17.73
CA ARG A 264 10.89 -26.64 18.82
C ARG A 264 9.65 -27.38 18.31
N THR A 265 9.10 -26.99 17.17
CA THR A 265 7.79 -27.46 16.69
C THR A 265 7.87 -28.46 15.53
N LYS A 266 9.04 -28.66 14.92
CA LYS A 266 9.23 -29.50 13.72
C LYS A 266 8.79 -30.95 13.87
N ALA A 267 8.81 -31.50 15.08
CA ALA A 267 8.32 -32.85 15.33
C ALA A 267 6.80 -32.95 15.09
N GLN A 268 6.06 -31.87 15.36
CA GLN A 268 4.62 -31.79 15.15
C GLN A 268 4.28 -31.13 13.80
N PHE A 269 5.02 -30.11 13.37
CA PHE A 269 4.77 -29.37 12.13
C PHE A 269 6.03 -29.37 11.24
N PRO A 270 6.39 -30.51 10.63
CA PRO A 270 7.65 -30.65 9.90
C PRO A 270 7.69 -29.88 8.57
N ASN A 271 6.52 -29.66 7.95
CA ASN A 271 6.39 -29.19 6.57
C ASN A 271 6.45 -27.66 6.48
N MET A 272 7.59 -27.07 6.80
CA MET A 272 7.82 -25.63 6.68
C MET A 272 8.85 -25.34 5.60
N ILE A 273 8.57 -24.37 4.74
CA ILE A 273 9.48 -23.92 3.68
C ILE A 273 9.54 -22.39 3.73
N PHE A 274 10.73 -21.85 3.95
CA PHE A 274 10.99 -20.42 3.87
C PHE A 274 11.37 -20.05 2.42
N LYS A 275 10.51 -19.28 1.75
CA LYS A 275 10.81 -18.67 0.46
C LYS A 275 11.63 -17.40 0.70
N THR A 276 12.72 -17.22 -0.02
CA THR A 276 13.50 -15.97 0.04
C THR A 276 12.77 -14.83 -0.66
N ILE A 277 13.20 -13.58 -0.46
CA ILE A 277 12.65 -12.46 -1.22
C ILE A 277 12.88 -12.64 -2.73
N SER A 278 11.91 -12.21 -3.53
CA SER A 278 12.09 -12.02 -4.98
C SER A 278 12.86 -10.71 -5.22
N ALA A 279 13.46 -10.55 -6.39
CA ALA A 279 14.20 -9.33 -6.72
C ALA A 279 13.28 -8.09 -6.77
N ASP A 280 13.80 -6.98 -6.25
CA ASP A 280 13.24 -5.63 -6.40
C ASP A 280 14.03 -4.92 -7.49
N HIS A 281 13.33 -4.38 -8.49
CA HIS A 281 13.93 -3.66 -9.63
C HIS A 281 13.70 -2.15 -9.55
N THR A 282 13.34 -1.64 -8.37
CA THR A 282 13.23 -0.20 -8.14
C THR A 282 14.62 0.43 -8.19
N ALA A 283 14.82 1.34 -9.14
CA ALA A 283 16.08 2.07 -9.27
C ALA A 283 16.20 3.16 -8.20
N CYS A 284 17.43 3.49 -7.84
CA CYS A 284 17.74 4.50 -6.82
C CYS A 284 18.48 5.69 -7.43
N ARG A 285 18.02 6.90 -7.11
CA ARG A 285 18.83 8.11 -7.36
C ARG A 285 19.99 8.17 -6.37
N PRO A 286 21.08 8.92 -6.66
CA PRO A 286 22.17 9.14 -5.72
C PRO A 286 21.72 9.68 -4.35
N THR A 287 20.59 10.38 -4.30
CA THR A 287 19.94 10.89 -3.08
C THR A 287 19.11 9.85 -2.33
N ALA A 288 19.19 8.57 -2.70
CA ALA A 288 18.34 7.47 -2.23
C ALA A 288 16.83 7.67 -2.49
N ALA A 289 16.45 8.56 -3.40
CA ALA A 289 15.07 8.67 -3.85
C ALA A 289 14.72 7.53 -4.82
N LEU A 290 13.55 6.93 -4.63
CA LEU A 290 13.02 5.87 -5.50
C LEU A 290 12.69 6.44 -6.88
N VAL A 291 13.19 5.80 -7.92
CA VAL A 291 12.81 6.03 -9.32
C VAL A 291 11.64 5.10 -9.62
N LYS A 292 10.45 5.65 -9.87
CA LYS A 292 9.20 4.88 -10.02
C LYS A 292 8.75 4.73 -11.47
N ASP A 293 9.38 5.43 -12.39
CA ASP A 293 9.03 5.48 -13.80
C ASP A 293 9.64 4.34 -14.61
N GLN A 294 10.64 3.62 -14.07
CA GLN A 294 11.32 2.52 -14.75
C GLN A 294 11.73 1.40 -13.78
N CYS A 295 11.49 0.14 -14.17
CA CYS A 295 12.02 -1.04 -13.52
C CYS A 295 13.26 -1.47 -14.31
N LEU A 296 14.42 -1.39 -13.68
CA LEU A 296 15.69 -1.62 -14.36
C LEU A 296 16.23 -3.01 -14.01
N PRO A 297 16.93 -3.68 -14.94
CA PRO A 297 17.73 -4.85 -14.61
C PRO A 297 18.63 -4.59 -13.40
N SER A 298 18.90 -5.62 -12.60
CA SER A 298 19.70 -5.45 -11.38
C SER A 298 21.12 -4.89 -11.63
N ALA A 299 21.67 -5.09 -12.82
CA ALA A 299 22.96 -4.51 -13.22
C ALA A 299 22.89 -2.99 -13.53
N GLN A 300 21.71 -2.43 -13.76
CA GLN A 300 21.50 -1.05 -14.23
C GLN A 300 20.81 -0.14 -13.19
N GLY A 301 20.19 -0.70 -12.15
CA GLY A 301 19.37 0.03 -11.18
C GLY A 301 20.09 0.99 -10.23
N SER A 302 21.40 1.20 -10.38
CA SER A 302 22.24 2.03 -9.48
C SER A 302 22.18 1.61 -8.00
N TYR A 303 21.81 0.36 -7.71
CA TYR A 303 21.96 -0.28 -6.41
C TYR A 303 22.98 -1.42 -6.49
N PRO A 304 23.69 -1.76 -5.41
CA PRO A 304 24.57 -2.92 -5.44
C PRO A 304 23.75 -4.18 -5.72
N ALA A 305 23.97 -4.84 -6.86
CA ALA A 305 23.29 -6.10 -7.22
C ALA A 305 23.44 -7.17 -6.10
N MET A 306 24.52 -7.07 -5.33
CA MET A 306 24.77 -7.93 -4.17
C MET A 306 23.82 -7.69 -2.99
N ARG A 307 23.04 -6.63 -2.96
CA ARG A 307 22.26 -6.27 -1.76
C ARG A 307 21.09 -7.22 -1.51
N GLY A 308 20.31 -7.54 -2.53
CA GLY A 308 19.26 -8.55 -2.41
C GLY A 308 19.83 -9.94 -2.12
N ARG A 309 20.94 -10.30 -2.79
CA ARG A 309 21.68 -11.54 -2.50
C ARG A 309 22.20 -11.59 -1.06
N HIS A 310 22.65 -10.46 -0.51
CA HIS A 310 23.10 -10.39 0.87
C HIS A 310 21.97 -10.72 1.85
N ILE A 311 20.76 -10.21 1.61
CA ILE A 311 19.59 -10.52 2.44
C ILE A 311 19.26 -12.01 2.38
N VAL A 312 19.29 -12.60 1.18
CA VAL A 312 19.14 -14.04 0.99
C VAL A 312 20.18 -14.81 1.78
N SER A 313 21.45 -14.41 1.70
CA SER A 313 22.53 -15.09 2.43
C SER A 313 22.37 -15.03 3.95
N ILE A 314 21.77 -13.95 4.49
CA ILE A 314 21.46 -13.85 5.93
C ILE A 314 20.38 -14.88 6.30
N ALA A 315 19.33 -15.01 5.50
CA ALA A 315 18.28 -16.01 5.71
C ALA A 315 18.85 -17.43 5.63
N GLU A 316 19.64 -17.73 4.60
CA GLU A 316 20.34 -19.02 4.43
C GLU A 316 21.22 -19.36 5.62
N GLN A 317 22.08 -18.43 6.05
CA GLN A 317 22.97 -18.61 7.19
C GLN A 317 22.20 -18.85 8.48
N ILE A 318 21.18 -18.04 8.78
CA ILE A 318 20.48 -18.12 10.07
C ILE A 318 19.55 -19.34 10.08
N LEU A 319 18.63 -19.45 9.12
CA LEU A 319 17.61 -20.49 9.09
C LEU A 319 18.21 -21.87 8.78
N GLY A 320 19.30 -21.92 8.00
CA GLY A 320 20.05 -23.15 7.75
C GLY A 320 20.61 -23.79 9.03
N ARG A 321 21.07 -22.99 10.00
CA ARG A 321 21.52 -23.50 11.32
C ARG A 321 20.39 -24.19 12.10
N TYR A 322 19.14 -23.80 11.87
CA TYR A 322 17.97 -24.42 12.48
C TYR A 322 17.39 -25.58 11.64
N GLY A 323 17.97 -25.84 10.46
CA GLY A 323 17.50 -26.86 9.53
C GLY A 323 16.15 -26.52 8.88
N VAL A 324 15.77 -25.24 8.80
CA VAL A 324 14.55 -24.83 8.07
C VAL A 324 14.80 -25.01 6.58
N PRO A 325 13.93 -25.71 5.84
CA PRO A 325 14.00 -25.76 4.38
C PRO A 325 13.87 -24.38 3.73
N ILE A 326 14.79 -24.04 2.82
CA ILE A 326 14.82 -22.73 2.15
C ILE A 326 14.66 -22.91 0.64
N LEU A 327 13.78 -22.09 0.06
CA LEU A 327 13.62 -21.95 -1.38
C LEU A 327 14.14 -20.58 -1.83
N ASP A 328 15.29 -20.58 -2.50
CA ASP A 328 15.85 -19.39 -3.13
C ASP A 328 15.10 -19.05 -4.42
N THR A 329 14.47 -17.87 -4.45
CA THR A 329 13.79 -17.32 -5.62
C THR A 329 14.48 -16.07 -6.18
N TYR A 330 15.50 -15.55 -5.50
CA TYR A 330 16.12 -14.28 -5.83
C TYR A 330 16.96 -14.37 -7.11
N ASN A 331 17.78 -15.41 -7.22
CA ASN A 331 18.76 -15.52 -8.31
C ASN A 331 18.12 -15.59 -9.70
N VAL A 332 16.93 -16.17 -9.81
CA VAL A 332 16.19 -16.26 -11.08
C VAL A 332 15.42 -14.97 -11.33
N THR A 333 14.80 -14.39 -10.30
CA THR A 333 13.97 -13.19 -10.46
C THR A 333 14.78 -11.91 -10.73
N LYS A 334 16.08 -11.86 -10.42
CA LYS A 334 16.95 -10.68 -10.63
C LYS A 334 17.06 -10.18 -12.08
N GLU A 335 16.71 -11.02 -13.05
CA GLU A 335 16.71 -10.67 -14.49
C GLU A 335 15.28 -10.38 -15.01
N MET A 336 14.25 -10.60 -14.19
CA MET A 336 12.83 -10.57 -14.59
C MET A 336 12.16 -9.21 -14.38
N HIS A 337 12.91 -8.12 -14.54
CA HIS A 337 12.42 -6.74 -14.37
C HIS A 337 11.19 -6.41 -15.24
N LEU A 338 11.01 -7.08 -16.39
CA LEU A 338 9.83 -6.90 -17.26
C LEU A 338 8.55 -7.55 -16.75
N GLY A 339 8.63 -8.41 -15.73
CA GLY A 339 7.47 -9.06 -15.10
C GLY A 339 6.78 -8.21 -14.04
N HIS A 340 7.16 -6.94 -13.89
CA HIS A 340 6.61 -6.01 -12.91
C HIS A 340 5.28 -5.38 -13.34
N ILE A 341 4.58 -4.70 -12.45
CA ILE A 341 3.27 -4.12 -12.78
C ILE A 341 3.47 -2.84 -13.60
N LEU A 342 2.88 -2.83 -14.80
CA LEU A 342 2.87 -1.67 -15.69
C LEU A 342 1.48 -1.05 -15.74
N LEU A 343 1.43 0.26 -15.99
CA LEU A 343 0.22 0.99 -16.31
C LEU A 343 -0.28 0.59 -17.72
N PRO A 344 -1.61 0.60 -17.98
CA PRO A 344 -2.17 0.24 -19.27
C PRO A 344 -1.60 1.03 -20.46
N GLU A 345 -1.28 2.30 -20.26
CA GLU A 345 -0.70 3.21 -21.27
C GLU A 345 0.77 2.94 -21.61
N GLY A 346 1.41 1.96 -20.99
CA GLY A 346 2.85 1.75 -21.09
C GLY A 346 3.59 2.69 -20.14
N GLY A 347 3.92 2.20 -18.97
CA GLY A 347 4.63 2.93 -17.92
C GLY A 347 4.75 2.08 -16.68
N VAL A 348 5.66 2.42 -15.77
CA VAL A 348 5.83 1.62 -14.55
C VAL A 348 4.85 2.07 -13.47
N GLN A 349 4.09 1.11 -12.95
CA GLN A 349 3.29 1.31 -11.76
C GLN A 349 4.05 0.85 -10.50
N ASP A 350 4.71 -0.30 -10.58
CA ASP A 350 5.31 -0.96 -9.42
C ASP A 350 6.49 -1.87 -9.80
N CYS A 351 7.69 -1.58 -9.29
CA CYS A 351 8.90 -2.41 -9.47
C CYS A 351 9.22 -3.36 -8.31
N THR A 352 8.29 -3.49 -7.37
CA THR A 352 8.37 -4.45 -6.27
C THR A 352 7.49 -5.66 -6.57
N HIS A 353 6.25 -5.44 -6.95
CA HIS A 353 5.28 -6.50 -7.20
C HIS A 353 5.33 -6.98 -8.64
N TYR A 354 5.09 -8.27 -8.83
CA TYR A 354 5.03 -8.88 -10.17
C TYR A 354 3.58 -9.01 -10.63
N CYS A 355 3.36 -8.77 -11.92
CA CYS A 355 2.10 -9.06 -12.57
C CYS A 355 1.93 -10.57 -12.79
N SER A 356 0.75 -11.00 -13.24
CA SER A 356 0.51 -12.38 -13.65
C SER A 356 -0.41 -12.50 -14.88
N PRO A 357 -0.26 -13.54 -15.71
CA PRO A 357 0.67 -14.66 -15.55
C PRO A 357 2.14 -14.26 -15.80
N GLY A 358 3.04 -14.67 -14.91
CA GLY A 358 4.44 -14.23 -14.88
C GLY A 358 5.26 -14.88 -13.76
N VAL A 359 5.98 -14.07 -12.99
CA VAL A 359 6.91 -14.57 -11.95
C VAL A 359 6.21 -15.37 -10.84
N PRO A 360 5.03 -14.97 -10.31
CA PRO A 360 4.34 -15.74 -9.29
C PRO A 360 4.04 -17.18 -9.70
N GLU A 361 3.69 -17.40 -10.97
CA GLU A 361 3.43 -18.73 -11.54
C GLU A 361 4.69 -19.61 -11.55
N TRP A 362 5.84 -19.05 -11.95
CA TRP A 362 7.11 -19.75 -11.82
C TRP A 362 7.44 -20.10 -10.36
N GLU A 363 7.12 -19.21 -9.42
CA GLU A 363 7.30 -19.52 -8.00
C GLU A 363 6.41 -20.70 -7.55
N ILE A 364 5.21 -20.87 -8.13
CA ILE A 364 4.33 -22.03 -7.84
C ILE A 364 5.01 -23.33 -8.23
N TRP A 365 5.63 -23.36 -9.41
CA TRP A 365 6.44 -24.50 -9.83
C TRP A 365 7.59 -24.78 -8.85
N ASN A 366 8.29 -23.75 -8.39
CA ASN A 366 9.39 -23.92 -7.45
C ASN A 366 8.95 -24.36 -6.05
N MET A 367 7.79 -23.90 -5.57
CA MET A 367 7.17 -24.42 -4.36
C MET A 367 6.85 -25.91 -4.52
N TYR A 368 6.25 -26.32 -5.65
CA TYR A 368 5.96 -27.72 -5.92
C TYR A 368 7.24 -28.58 -5.93
N LYS A 369 8.32 -28.12 -6.57
CA LYS A 369 9.63 -28.79 -6.49
C LYS A 369 10.15 -28.86 -5.05
N ALA A 370 10.02 -27.79 -4.28
CA ALA A 370 10.46 -27.75 -2.88
C ALA A 370 9.68 -28.76 -2.03
N ILE A 371 8.36 -28.86 -2.20
CA ILE A 371 7.51 -29.85 -1.53
C ILE A 371 8.08 -31.26 -1.76
N ARG A 372 8.41 -31.61 -3.00
CA ARG A 372 9.00 -32.91 -3.35
C ARG A 372 10.42 -33.08 -2.80
N ARG A 373 11.27 -32.08 -3.01
CA ARG A 373 12.68 -32.09 -2.58
C ARG A 373 12.82 -32.29 -1.07
N PHE A 374 11.92 -31.72 -0.29
CA PHE A 374 11.94 -31.80 1.16
C PHE A 374 11.10 -32.96 1.73
N GLY A 375 10.75 -33.94 0.89
CA GLY A 375 10.13 -35.19 1.35
C GLY A 375 8.69 -35.04 1.83
N ILE A 376 8.01 -33.94 1.51
CA ILE A 376 6.58 -33.81 1.79
C ILE A 376 5.85 -34.70 0.79
N THR A 377 5.18 -35.75 1.26
CA THR A 377 4.44 -36.69 0.40
C THR A 377 2.94 -36.40 0.39
N PRO A 378 2.20 -36.81 -0.65
CA PRO A 378 0.74 -36.81 -0.61
C PRO A 378 0.20 -37.56 0.61
N LEU A 379 -0.96 -37.14 1.13
CA LEU A 379 -1.65 -37.94 2.16
C LEU A 379 -2.22 -39.21 1.54
N THR A 380 -2.30 -40.27 2.34
CA THR A 380 -3.11 -41.44 1.99
C THR A 380 -4.59 -41.05 1.96
N SER A 381 -5.37 -41.69 1.08
CA SER A 381 -6.78 -41.37 0.86
C SER A 381 -7.64 -41.41 2.13
N GLN A 382 -7.29 -42.27 3.10
CA GLN A 382 -7.99 -42.39 4.38
C GLN A 382 -7.80 -41.17 5.29
N ALA A 383 -6.61 -40.57 5.31
CA ALA A 383 -6.34 -39.36 6.10
C ALA A 383 -7.02 -38.12 5.49
N ALA A 384 -7.26 -38.14 4.17
CA ALA A 384 -7.82 -37.00 3.44
C ALA A 384 -9.31 -36.73 3.70
N VAL A 385 -10.05 -37.63 4.37
CA VAL A 385 -11.52 -37.50 4.56
C VAL A 385 -11.89 -36.70 5.83
N GLN A 386 -10.92 -36.17 6.57
CA GLN A 386 -11.25 -35.31 7.70
C GLN A 386 -11.98 -34.04 7.23
N GLY A 387 -13.23 -33.89 7.62
CA GLY A 387 -14.07 -32.74 7.26
C GLY A 387 -13.37 -31.41 7.59
N HIS A 388 -13.36 -30.50 6.62
CA HIS A 388 -12.87 -29.14 6.82
C HIS A 388 -13.85 -28.35 7.69
N PRO A 389 -13.37 -27.35 8.46
CA PRO A 389 -14.26 -26.46 9.17
C PRO A 389 -15.21 -25.76 8.18
N ALA A 390 -16.45 -25.50 8.59
CA ALA A 390 -17.43 -24.82 7.76
C ALA A 390 -16.86 -23.49 7.20
N CYS A 391 -17.17 -23.19 5.94
CA CYS A 391 -16.78 -21.93 5.33
C CYS A 391 -17.55 -20.78 5.99
N ALA A 392 -16.81 -19.82 6.55
CA ALA A 392 -17.36 -18.52 6.90
C ALA A 392 -16.92 -17.53 5.81
N PRO A 393 -17.82 -17.02 4.95
CA PRO A 393 -17.44 -16.16 3.83
C PRO A 393 -16.68 -14.90 4.29
N VAL A 394 -15.62 -14.55 3.56
CA VAL A 394 -14.91 -13.27 3.74
C VAL A 394 -15.53 -12.27 2.75
N THR A 395 -16.38 -11.38 3.26
CA THR A 395 -17.11 -10.41 2.42
C THR A 395 -16.47 -9.02 2.37
N ASP A 396 -15.50 -8.75 3.26
CA ASP A 396 -14.77 -7.49 3.30
C ASP A 396 -13.27 -7.76 3.41
N ILE A 397 -12.48 -6.93 2.74
CA ILE A 397 -11.01 -6.91 2.85
C ILE A 397 -10.62 -6.30 4.21
N ARG A 398 -11.48 -5.44 4.76
CA ARG A 398 -11.26 -4.80 6.06
C ARG A 398 -11.73 -5.72 7.19
N PRO A 399 -10.96 -5.81 8.28
CA PRO A 399 -11.42 -6.54 9.45
C PRO A 399 -12.61 -5.82 10.10
N PRO A 400 -13.44 -6.54 10.86
CA PRO A 400 -14.49 -5.93 11.67
C PRO A 400 -13.93 -4.85 12.64
N PRO A 401 -14.72 -3.84 13.02
CA PRO A 401 -14.31 -2.85 14.02
C PRO A 401 -13.80 -3.51 15.31
N GLY A 402 -12.75 -2.96 15.93
CA GLY A 402 -12.14 -3.52 17.14
C GLY A 402 -11.06 -4.57 16.92
N TRP A 403 -10.79 -4.95 15.67
CA TRP A 403 -9.74 -5.93 15.33
C TRP A 403 -8.42 -5.26 14.96
N SER A 404 -8.48 -4.13 14.25
CA SER A 404 -7.29 -3.38 13.85
C SER A 404 -7.13 -2.13 14.67
N TYR A 405 -6.03 -2.08 15.43
CA TYR A 405 -5.65 -0.88 16.17
C TYR A 405 -5.55 0.34 15.25
N TYR A 406 -4.95 0.18 14.06
CA TYR A 406 -4.76 1.27 13.11
C TYR A 406 -6.08 1.80 12.54
N LEU A 407 -6.97 0.93 12.05
CA LEU A 407 -8.25 1.39 11.49
C LEU A 407 -9.13 2.02 12.56
N ASP A 408 -9.10 1.51 13.79
CA ASP A 408 -9.80 2.10 14.92
C ASP A 408 -9.19 3.45 15.33
N GLU A 409 -7.86 3.61 15.27
CA GLU A 409 -7.17 4.88 15.52
C GLU A 409 -7.51 5.93 14.44
N VAL A 410 -7.45 5.55 13.16
CA VAL A 410 -7.81 6.44 12.03
C VAL A 410 -9.28 6.85 12.12
N THR A 411 -10.17 5.92 12.45
CA THR A 411 -11.60 6.22 12.63
C THR A 411 -11.81 7.16 13.80
N ARG A 412 -11.19 6.91 14.96
CA ARG A 412 -11.25 7.81 16.13
C ARG A 412 -10.70 9.20 15.84
N ASN A 413 -9.58 9.29 15.12
CA ASN A 413 -8.98 10.58 14.75
C ASN A 413 -9.85 11.35 13.75
N ARG A 414 -10.49 10.66 12.80
CA ARG A 414 -11.48 11.28 11.91
C ARG A 414 -12.70 11.78 12.66
N SER A 415 -13.22 11.02 13.63
CA SER A 415 -14.33 11.48 14.47
C SER A 415 -13.93 12.71 15.29
N ARG A 416 -12.76 12.70 15.95
CA ARG A 416 -12.24 13.87 16.67
C ARG A 416 -12.04 15.10 15.78
N ALA A 417 -11.56 14.90 14.54
CA ALA A 417 -11.41 15.98 13.56
C ALA A 417 -12.75 16.48 13.01
N ALA A 418 -13.80 15.65 13.00
CA ALA A 418 -15.15 16.08 12.68
C ALA A 418 -15.77 16.88 13.83
N ASP A 419 -15.56 16.43 15.07
CA ASP A 419 -16.06 17.08 16.29
C ASP A 419 -15.35 18.41 16.63
N SER A 420 -14.18 18.68 16.05
CA SER A 420 -13.48 19.97 16.20
C SER A 420 -13.91 21.04 15.18
N LYS A 421 -14.70 20.68 14.15
CA LYS A 421 -15.23 21.65 13.17
C LYS A 421 -16.17 22.71 13.78
N PRO A 422 -17.08 22.39 14.72
CA PRO A 422 -17.89 23.39 15.41
C PRO A 422 -17.03 24.43 16.15
N GLN A 423 -15.91 24.00 16.74
CA GLN A 423 -15.03 24.90 17.50
C GLN A 423 -14.26 25.86 16.59
N GLN A 424 -13.82 25.41 15.41
CA GLN A 424 -13.26 26.32 14.40
C GLN A 424 -14.30 27.29 13.83
N GLN A 425 -15.55 26.87 13.63
CA GLN A 425 -16.61 27.80 13.22
C GLN A 425 -16.91 28.86 14.29
N GLN A 426 -16.87 28.50 15.57
CA GLN A 426 -17.05 29.45 16.67
C GLN A 426 -15.89 30.46 16.76
N GLN A 427 -14.65 30.01 16.57
CA GLN A 427 -13.48 30.91 16.52
C GLN A 427 -13.54 31.87 15.32
N GLN A 428 -14.03 31.40 14.16
CA GLN A 428 -14.21 32.27 12.98
C GLN A 428 -15.30 33.33 13.20
N GLN A 429 -16.40 32.99 13.89
CA GLN A 429 -17.41 33.98 14.27
C GLN A 429 -16.90 35.02 15.27
N GLN A 430 -16.08 34.62 16.25
CA GLN A 430 -15.47 35.58 17.18
C GLN A 430 -14.49 36.54 16.49
N GLN A 431 -13.67 36.06 15.54
CA GLN A 431 -12.80 36.94 14.75
C GLN A 431 -13.59 37.92 13.87
N GLN A 432 -14.74 37.50 13.31
CA GLN A 432 -15.61 38.42 12.57
C GLN A 432 -16.23 39.50 13.47
N GLN A 433 -16.65 39.16 14.69
CA GLN A 433 -17.15 40.16 15.64
C GLN A 433 -16.07 41.16 16.07
N GLN A 434 -14.83 40.72 16.31
CA GLN A 434 -13.74 41.63 16.62
C GLN A 434 -13.40 42.58 15.45
N GLN A 435 -13.42 42.08 14.21
CA GLN A 435 -13.21 42.96 13.04
C GLN A 435 -14.34 43.99 12.87
N GLN A 436 -15.59 43.63 13.16
CA GLN A 436 -16.69 44.60 13.13
C GLN A 436 -16.55 45.66 14.23
N GLN A 437 -16.12 45.29 15.45
CA GLN A 437 -15.88 46.27 16.51
C GLN A 437 -14.72 47.22 16.19
N GLN A 438 -13.61 46.72 15.63
CA GLN A 438 -12.51 47.59 15.20
C GLN A 438 -12.94 48.57 14.09
N GLN A 439 -13.81 48.14 13.17
CA GLN A 439 -14.33 49.04 12.14
C GLN A 439 -15.26 50.12 12.71
N GLN A 440 -16.11 49.80 13.68
CA GLN A 440 -16.94 50.81 14.34
C GLN A 440 -16.10 51.85 15.09
N GLN A 441 -15.01 51.44 15.75
CA GLN A 441 -14.09 52.39 16.39
C GLN A 441 -13.39 53.31 15.38
N GLN A 442 -12.94 52.79 14.23
CA GLN A 442 -12.35 53.63 13.19
C GLN A 442 -13.34 54.65 12.60
N GLN A 443 -14.61 54.27 12.42
CA GLN A 443 -15.63 55.22 11.97
C GLN A 443 -15.90 56.33 13.00
N GLN A 444 -15.94 56.01 14.30
CA GLN A 444 -16.10 57.03 15.33
C GLN A 444 -14.91 57.98 15.40
N GLN A 445 -13.67 57.49 15.26
CA GLN A 445 -12.49 58.38 15.21
C GLN A 445 -12.51 59.31 14.00
N GLN A 446 -12.95 58.85 12.82
CA GLN A 446 -13.08 59.72 11.65
C GLN A 446 -14.15 60.80 11.85
N GLN A 447 -15.29 60.47 12.47
CA GLN A 447 -16.31 61.48 12.77
C GLN A 447 -15.82 62.54 13.76
N GLN A 448 -15.05 62.15 14.78
CA GLN A 448 -14.45 63.14 15.70
C GLN A 448 -13.44 64.06 15.01
N GLN A 449 -12.61 63.54 14.10
CA GLN A 449 -11.70 64.39 13.33
C GLN A 449 -12.43 65.38 12.42
N GLN A 450 -13.54 64.97 11.79
CA GLN A 450 -14.34 65.90 10.98
C GLN A 450 -15.00 66.99 11.82
N GLN A 451 -15.48 66.68 13.02
CA GLN A 451 -16.03 67.71 13.92
C GLN A 451 -14.96 68.71 14.40
N GLN A 452 -13.73 68.25 14.70
CA GLN A 452 -12.64 69.17 15.05
C GLN A 452 -12.26 70.10 13.89
N GLN A 453 -12.21 69.60 12.65
CA GLN A 453 -11.91 70.46 11.50
C GLN A 453 -13.03 71.48 11.23
N GLN A 454 -14.31 71.13 11.42
CA GLN A 454 -15.39 72.11 11.30
C GLN A 454 -15.35 73.19 12.38
N GLN A 455 -14.93 72.86 13.61
CA GLN A 455 -14.79 73.86 14.67
C GLN A 455 -13.62 74.84 14.40
N GLN A 456 -12.49 74.36 13.87
CA GLN A 456 -11.38 75.24 13.50
C GLN A 456 -11.72 76.20 12.36
N GLN A 457 -12.59 75.80 11.42
CA GLN A 457 -13.04 76.67 10.33
C GLN A 457 -14.00 77.77 10.80
N LYS A 458 -14.74 77.54 11.89
CA LYS A 458 -15.70 78.51 12.43
C LYS A 458 -15.05 79.62 13.27
N ALA A 459 -13.79 79.46 13.68
CA ALA A 459 -13.06 80.42 14.51
C ALA A 459 -12.15 81.39 13.73
N GLY A 460 -12.05 81.26 12.40
CA GLY A 460 -11.01 81.92 11.59
C GLY A 460 -11.46 83.09 10.70
N ALA A 461 -12.47 83.88 11.09
CA ALA A 461 -12.85 85.09 10.35
C ALA A 461 -12.38 86.36 11.08
N PRO A 462 -11.22 86.96 10.71
CA PRO A 462 -10.83 88.28 11.20
C PRO A 462 -11.42 89.39 10.33
N ASP A 463 -12.08 90.33 11.00
CA ASP A 463 -12.55 91.60 10.48
C ASP A 463 -11.33 92.53 10.22
N SER A 464 -11.28 93.21 9.08
CA SER A 464 -10.19 94.15 8.77
C SER A 464 -10.68 95.27 7.85
N GLN A 465 -10.99 96.40 8.47
CA GLN A 465 -11.13 97.71 7.84
C GLN A 465 -9.91 98.60 8.15
N ALA A 466 -9.50 99.39 7.14
CA ALA A 466 -8.86 100.73 7.21
C ALA A 466 -7.46 100.85 7.89
N GLN A 467 -6.49 101.69 7.48
CA GLN A 467 -6.44 102.88 6.63
C GLN A 467 -4.94 103.27 6.40
N THR A 468 -4.64 103.82 5.21
CA THR A 468 -3.67 104.88 4.78
C THR A 468 -2.60 105.43 5.77
N LYS A 469 -1.36 105.84 5.42
CA LYS A 469 -0.96 106.92 4.46
C LYS A 469 0.60 107.15 4.44
N LYS A 470 1.16 107.44 3.25
CA LYS A 470 2.22 108.43 2.84
C LYS A 470 3.59 108.57 3.58
N MET A 471 4.72 108.35 2.87
CA MET A 471 5.68 109.37 2.34
C MET A 471 7.00 108.75 1.78
N GLN A 472 7.55 109.40 0.74
CA GLN A 472 8.75 109.15 -0.10
C GLN A 472 9.82 110.25 0.20
N PRO A 473 11.05 110.37 -0.43
CA PRO A 473 11.67 109.69 -1.60
C PRO A 473 13.22 109.41 -1.59
N ARG A 474 13.72 108.81 -2.71
CA ARG A 474 15.09 108.78 -3.35
C ARG A 474 16.22 107.96 -2.66
N SER A 475 17.06 107.12 -3.32
CA SER A 475 17.66 107.16 -4.69
C SER A 475 18.07 105.77 -5.23
N GLU A 476 17.95 105.59 -6.57
CA GLU A 476 18.74 104.82 -7.56
C GLU A 476 19.36 103.42 -7.28
N SER A 477 18.88 102.39 -8.01
CA SER A 477 19.62 101.69 -9.09
C SER A 477 19.09 100.26 -9.37
N GLN A 478 18.54 100.07 -10.58
CA GLN A 478 18.53 98.88 -11.45
C GLN A 478 18.07 97.49 -10.92
N SER A 479 16.90 97.02 -11.42
CA SER A 479 16.70 95.76 -12.19
C SER A 479 15.23 95.29 -12.14
N ASN A 480 14.72 94.78 -13.28
CA ASN A 480 13.31 94.67 -13.61
C ASN A 480 12.55 93.45 -13.04
N ASN A 481 11.23 93.67 -12.88
CA ASN A 481 10.08 92.75 -12.83
C ASN A 481 9.64 92.10 -11.50
N THR A 482 8.73 92.80 -10.81
CA THR A 482 7.82 92.32 -9.76
C THR A 482 6.60 91.55 -10.29
N THR A 483 6.44 90.32 -9.79
CA THR A 483 5.31 89.78 -8.98
C THR A 483 3.90 90.38 -9.09
N ALA A 484 2.91 89.50 -9.28
CA ALA A 484 1.54 89.64 -8.76
C ALA A 484 1.21 88.43 -7.86
N SER A 485 1.15 88.65 -6.55
CA SER A 485 0.88 87.65 -5.50
C SER A 485 -0.63 87.53 -5.26
N ARG A 486 -1.21 86.36 -5.59
CA ARG A 486 -2.59 85.98 -5.22
C ARG A 486 -2.55 84.97 -4.06
N LYS A 487 -3.26 85.28 -2.98
CA LYS A 487 -3.36 84.50 -1.73
C LYS A 487 -3.87 83.06 -1.99
N PRO A 488 -3.13 81.99 -1.62
CA PRO A 488 -3.45 80.59 -1.95
C PRO A 488 -4.25 79.84 -0.86
N GLY A 489 -5.18 80.50 -0.15
CA GLY A 489 -5.86 79.89 1.01
C GLY A 489 -6.98 78.89 0.67
N HIS A 490 -7.85 79.22 -0.30
CA HIS A 490 -9.07 78.43 -0.52
C HIS A 490 -8.87 77.18 -1.38
N GLN A 491 -7.90 77.17 -2.29
CA GLN A 491 -7.71 76.05 -3.21
C GLN A 491 -7.05 74.83 -2.55
N GLN A 492 -6.21 75.05 -1.54
CA GLN A 492 -5.59 73.97 -0.78
C GLN A 492 -6.59 73.26 0.14
N GLN A 493 -7.54 74.00 0.71
CA GLN A 493 -8.59 73.47 1.57
C GLN A 493 -9.59 72.60 0.79
N GLN A 494 -9.98 73.04 -0.41
CA GLN A 494 -10.88 72.25 -1.27
C GLN A 494 -10.22 70.94 -1.74
N LYS A 495 -8.92 70.96 -2.04
CA LYS A 495 -8.16 69.73 -2.34
C LYS A 495 -8.12 68.76 -1.16
N GLN A 496 -7.94 69.27 0.07
CA GLN A 496 -7.88 68.41 1.25
C GLN A 496 -9.24 67.74 1.53
N GLN A 497 -10.34 68.47 1.36
CA GLN A 497 -11.70 67.93 1.53
C GLN A 497 -12.03 66.87 0.45
N GLN A 498 -11.60 67.10 -0.78
CA GLN A 498 -11.79 66.16 -1.89
C GLN A 498 -10.97 64.87 -1.69
N GLN A 499 -9.74 64.98 -1.18
CA GLN A 499 -8.89 63.83 -0.87
C GLN A 499 -9.47 62.97 0.26
N GLN A 500 -10.09 63.60 1.26
CA GLN A 500 -10.76 62.89 2.35
C GLN A 500 -11.99 62.11 1.87
N GLN A 501 -12.81 62.70 0.99
CA GLN A 501 -13.94 62.01 0.36
C GLN A 501 -13.49 60.80 -0.47
N GLN A 502 -12.37 60.93 -1.18
CA GLN A 502 -11.83 59.86 -2.01
C GLN A 502 -11.33 58.67 -1.17
N GLN A 503 -10.71 58.93 -0.02
CA GLN A 503 -10.33 57.87 0.94
C GLN A 503 -11.56 57.15 1.52
N GLN A 504 -12.64 57.88 1.86
CA GLN A 504 -13.87 57.26 2.34
C GLN A 504 -14.50 56.34 1.30
N GLN A 505 -14.55 56.74 0.03
CA GLN A 505 -15.05 55.89 -1.04
C GLN A 505 -14.20 54.63 -1.24
N GLN A 506 -12.86 54.73 -1.19
CA GLN A 506 -11.99 53.56 -1.30
C GLN A 506 -12.21 52.56 -0.15
N GLN A 507 -12.38 53.03 1.08
CA GLN A 507 -12.67 52.14 2.22
C GLN A 507 -14.02 51.43 2.04
N GLN A 508 -15.08 52.12 1.60
CA GLN A 508 -16.37 51.49 1.34
C GLN A 508 -16.30 50.44 0.21
N GLN A 509 -15.52 50.69 -0.84
CA GLN A 509 -15.33 49.71 -1.93
C GLN A 509 -14.57 48.47 -1.45
N GLN A 510 -13.54 48.62 -0.62
CA GLN A 510 -12.82 47.49 -0.04
C GLN A 510 -13.73 46.65 0.88
N GLN A 511 -14.63 47.29 1.64
CA GLN A 511 -15.62 46.60 2.46
C GLN A 511 -16.60 45.79 1.61
N LYS A 512 -17.15 46.36 0.53
CA LYS A 512 -18.02 45.63 -0.41
C LYS A 512 -17.33 44.41 -1.02
N LYS A 513 -16.07 44.55 -1.43
CA LYS A 513 -15.28 43.42 -1.98
C LYS A 513 -15.08 42.30 -0.95
N LYS A 514 -14.75 42.62 0.30
CA LYS A 514 -14.62 41.62 1.38
C LYS A 514 -15.94 40.89 1.65
N GLY A 515 -17.07 41.60 1.66
CA GLY A 515 -18.39 40.99 1.82
C GLY A 515 -18.73 40.00 0.70
N GLN A 516 -18.46 40.37 -0.56
CA GLN A 516 -18.70 39.49 -1.72
C GLN A 516 -17.82 38.22 -1.69
N GLN A 517 -16.54 38.34 -1.31
CA GLN A 517 -15.66 37.17 -1.16
C GLN A 517 -16.14 36.21 -0.06
N GLN A 518 -16.63 36.74 1.07
CA GLN A 518 -17.16 35.90 2.14
C GLN A 518 -18.45 35.18 1.70
N GLN A 519 -19.32 35.84 0.95
CA GLN A 519 -20.54 35.23 0.43
C GLN A 519 -20.23 34.08 -0.55
N GLN A 520 -19.27 34.26 -1.47
CA GLN A 520 -18.82 33.18 -2.37
C GLN A 520 -18.23 31.97 -1.61
N GLN A 521 -17.46 32.19 -0.54
CA GLN A 521 -16.92 31.09 0.27
C GLN A 521 -18.01 30.31 1.00
N GLN A 522 -19.11 30.96 1.41
CA GLN A 522 -20.25 30.29 2.02
C GLN A 522 -21.03 29.45 0.99
N THR A 523 -21.21 29.95 -0.24
CA THR A 523 -21.90 29.20 -1.31
C THR A 523 -21.15 27.91 -1.67
N MET A 524 -19.82 27.98 -1.83
CA MET A 524 -19.02 26.78 -2.15
C MET A 524 -19.02 25.73 -1.03
N LYS A 525 -19.13 26.14 0.23
CA LYS A 525 -19.25 25.20 1.37
C LYS A 525 -20.62 24.50 1.42
N GLY A 526 -21.70 25.18 1.02
CA GLY A 526 -23.05 24.59 0.95
C GLY A 526 -23.19 23.50 -0.11
N GLU A 527 -22.63 23.73 -1.31
CA GLU A 527 -22.69 22.75 -2.41
C GLU A 527 -21.91 21.45 -2.11
N ALA A 528 -20.80 21.55 -1.36
CA ALA A 528 -20.04 20.38 -0.94
C ALA A 528 -20.81 19.47 0.05
N GLN A 529 -21.76 20.02 0.81
CA GLN A 529 -22.58 19.27 1.77
C GLN A 529 -23.88 18.71 1.14
N GLY A 530 -24.38 19.34 0.07
CA GLY A 530 -25.60 18.90 -0.63
C GLY A 530 -25.47 17.59 -1.42
N LYS A 531 -24.27 17.20 -1.86
CA LYS A 531 -24.05 15.98 -2.65
C LYS A 531 -23.99 14.67 -1.83
N GLN A 532 -24.18 14.72 -0.51
CA GLN A 532 -24.10 13.53 0.36
C GLN A 532 -25.46 12.99 0.86
N ARG A 533 -26.60 13.51 0.40
CA ARG A 533 -27.94 13.00 0.75
C ARG A 533 -28.73 12.61 -0.50
N GLN A 534 -28.41 11.47 -1.10
CA GLN A 534 -29.42 10.69 -1.84
C GLN A 534 -29.87 9.53 -0.95
N PRO A 535 -31.17 9.42 -0.62
CA PRO A 535 -31.67 8.27 0.13
C PRO A 535 -31.64 7.02 -0.77
N ALA A 536 -31.01 5.96 -0.27
CA ALA A 536 -31.06 4.64 -0.88
C ALA A 536 -32.52 4.17 -0.98
N ALA A 537 -32.99 3.96 -2.21
CA ALA A 537 -34.29 3.37 -2.48
C ALA A 537 -34.34 1.95 -1.90
N LYS A 538 -35.26 1.71 -0.96
CA LYS A 538 -35.61 0.37 -0.46
C LYS A 538 -36.18 -0.46 -1.62
N LYS A 539 -35.42 -1.45 -2.09
CA LYS A 539 -35.99 -2.56 -2.88
C LYS A 539 -36.82 -3.44 -1.94
N GLN A 540 -38.12 -3.55 -2.22
CA GLN A 540 -38.99 -4.56 -1.62
C GLN A 540 -38.58 -5.96 -2.12
N PRO A 541 -38.66 -7.01 -1.28
CA PRO A 541 -38.50 -8.38 -1.72
C PRO A 541 -39.73 -8.84 -2.53
N PRO A 542 -39.56 -9.77 -3.49
CA PRO A 542 -40.68 -10.35 -4.22
C PRO A 542 -41.53 -11.22 -3.29
N ALA A 543 -42.85 -11.07 -3.41
CA ALA A 543 -43.83 -11.89 -2.71
C ALA A 543 -43.80 -13.33 -3.24
N SER A 544 -43.86 -14.28 -2.29
CA SER A 544 -44.14 -15.71 -2.48
C SER A 544 -45.62 -15.96 -2.71
#